data_AF-A0A7Y7N2U5-F1
#
_entry.id   AF-A0A7Y7N2U5-F1
#
_cell.length_a   1.000
_cell.length_b   1.000
_cell.length_c   1.000
_cell.angle_alpha   90.00
_cell.angle_beta   90.00
_cell.angle_gamma   90.00
#
_symmetry.space_group_name_H-M   'P 1'
#
loop_
_entity.id
_entity.type
_entity.pdbx_description
1 polymer ?
#
loop_
_entity_poly.entity_id
_entity_poly.type
_entity_poly.pdbx_seq_one_letter_code
_entity_poly.pdbx_strand_id
1 'polypeptide(L)'
;MKRNASVMPPAIKHRSKGFTIIELVVVIVILGIVSVTAASKFLNLQTDARISTLNGLKGGMEGASAMLYGKTSALGLDKAASASVNVEGDDILVVYGYPAAINSDAWSMLIESTFLDAEWGVGNADWYFTNSNGTDGKIIYAPASRKKAGDNCYLEYQEATETTTPVFTLTTDGC
;
A
#
# COMPACT_ATOMS: atom_id res chain seq x y z
N MET A 1 83.50 -34.13 -5.23
CA MET A 1 82.51 -33.05 -5.04
C MET A 1 81.18 -33.52 -5.63
N LYS A 2 80.21 -33.94 -4.80
CA LYS A 2 78.93 -34.54 -5.24
C LYS A 2 77.92 -33.41 -5.51
N ARG A 3 77.34 -33.32 -6.71
CA ARG A 3 76.25 -32.38 -7.03
C ARG A 3 74.92 -33.04 -6.70
N ASN A 4 74.15 -32.43 -5.80
CA ASN A 4 72.86 -32.88 -5.33
C ASN A 4 71.78 -32.41 -6.32
N ALA A 5 71.01 -33.33 -6.89
CA ALA A 5 69.92 -33.00 -7.83
C ALA A 5 68.66 -32.61 -7.05
N SER A 6 68.24 -31.35 -7.14
CA SER A 6 66.94 -30.89 -6.63
C SER A 6 65.85 -31.37 -7.58
N VAL A 7 65.00 -32.29 -7.10
CA VAL A 7 63.84 -32.77 -7.84
C VAL A 7 62.70 -31.76 -7.65
N MET A 8 62.25 -31.18 -8.77
CA MET A 8 61.13 -30.23 -8.80
C MET A 8 59.80 -31.00 -8.65
N PRO A 9 58.89 -30.59 -7.74
CA PRO A 9 57.62 -31.27 -7.57
C PRO A 9 56.71 -31.05 -8.80
N PRO A 10 55.85 -32.03 -9.15
CA PRO A 10 55.01 -31.95 -10.34
C PRO A 10 53.89 -30.91 -10.19
N ALA A 11 53.67 -30.13 -11.25
CA ALA A 11 52.58 -29.16 -11.31
C ALA A 11 51.21 -29.88 -11.36
N ILE A 12 50.31 -29.51 -10.45
CA ILE A 12 48.93 -30.03 -10.43
C ILE A 12 48.16 -29.40 -11.60
N LYS A 13 47.95 -30.20 -12.66
CA LYS A 13 47.19 -29.79 -13.84
C LYS A 13 45.68 -29.83 -13.54
N HIS A 14 45.08 -28.67 -13.26
CA HIS A 14 43.63 -28.54 -13.14
C HIS A 14 42.98 -28.85 -14.50
N ARG A 15 42.22 -29.95 -14.60
CA ARG A 15 41.37 -30.20 -15.77
C ARG A 15 40.08 -29.41 -15.60
N SER A 16 39.97 -28.26 -16.25
CA SER A 16 38.68 -27.61 -16.46
C SER A 16 37.85 -28.49 -17.39
N LYS A 17 36.87 -29.22 -16.83
CA LYS A 17 35.80 -29.79 -17.64
C LYS A 17 34.95 -28.61 -18.12
N GLY A 18 35.01 -28.32 -19.42
CA GLY A 18 34.12 -27.34 -20.03
C GLY A 18 32.67 -27.81 -19.95
N PHE A 19 31.74 -26.86 -19.78
CA PHE A 19 30.31 -27.11 -19.84
C PHE A 19 29.92 -27.47 -21.29
N THR A 20 29.04 -28.44 -21.48
CA THR A 20 28.56 -28.77 -22.83
C THR A 20 27.57 -27.71 -23.29
N ILE A 21 27.52 -27.44 -24.60
CA ILE A 21 26.56 -26.48 -25.17
C ILE A 21 25.12 -26.95 -24.90
N ILE A 22 24.87 -28.26 -24.91
CA ILE A 22 23.56 -28.81 -24.61
C ILE A 22 23.15 -28.58 -23.15
N GLU A 23 24.06 -28.68 -22.18
CA GLU A 23 23.74 -28.34 -20.79
C GLU A 23 23.34 -26.86 -20.67
N LEU A 24 24.01 -25.96 -21.38
CA LEU A 24 23.65 -24.54 -21.35
C LEU A 24 22.25 -24.30 -21.95
N VAL A 25 21.96 -24.96 -23.07
CA VAL A 25 20.65 -24.86 -23.74
C VAL A 25 19.53 -25.41 -22.85
N VAL A 26 19.73 -26.57 -22.23
CA VAL A 26 18.72 -27.17 -21.34
C VAL A 26 18.45 -26.27 -20.13
N VAL A 27 19.48 -25.64 -19.54
CA VAL A 27 19.32 -24.73 -18.40
C VAL A 27 18.47 -23.52 -18.77
N ILE A 28 18.74 -22.83 -19.88
CA ILE A 28 17.95 -21.65 -20.28
C ILE A 28 16.51 -22.02 -20.64
N VAL A 29 16.27 -23.21 -21.21
CA VAL A 29 14.92 -23.70 -21.50
C VAL A 29 14.15 -23.96 -20.20
N ILE A 30 14.76 -24.64 -19.23
CA ILE A 30 14.13 -24.89 -17.92
C ILE A 30 13.85 -23.57 -17.19
N LEU A 31 14.83 -22.65 -17.14
CA LEU A 31 14.63 -21.33 -16.54
C LEU A 31 13.54 -20.53 -17.26
N GLY A 32 13.44 -20.65 -18.59
CA GLY A 32 12.35 -20.08 -19.37
C GLY A 32 10.98 -20.54 -18.89
N ILE A 33 10.77 -21.85 -18.76
CA ILE A 33 9.48 -22.43 -18.32
C ILE A 33 9.16 -22.02 -16.86
N VAL A 34 10.13 -22.12 -15.96
CA VAL A 34 9.94 -21.75 -14.54
C VAL A 34 9.64 -20.26 -14.40
N SER A 35 10.29 -19.39 -15.18
CA SER A 35 10.08 -17.94 -15.11
C SER A 35 8.66 -17.51 -15.49
N VAL A 36 8.06 -18.12 -16.53
CA VAL A 36 6.71 -17.77 -16.99
C VAL A 36 5.66 -18.12 -15.93
N THR A 37 5.77 -19.30 -15.33
CA THR A 37 4.83 -19.75 -14.27
C THR A 37 5.01 -18.97 -12.96
N ALA A 38 6.24 -18.61 -12.61
CA ALA A 38 6.52 -17.76 -11.46
C ALA A 38 5.99 -16.34 -11.68
N ALA A 39 6.16 -15.78 -12.88
CA ALA A 39 5.68 -14.43 -13.22
C ALA A 39 4.16 -14.31 -13.11
N SER A 40 3.39 -15.27 -13.66
CA SER A 40 1.92 -15.22 -13.56
C SER A 40 1.43 -15.30 -12.12
N LYS A 41 2.05 -16.14 -11.28
CA LYS A 41 1.71 -16.23 -9.86
C LYS A 41 2.12 -14.98 -9.08
N PHE A 42 3.28 -14.41 -9.39
CA PHE A 42 3.77 -13.18 -8.76
C PHE A 42 2.86 -11.97 -9.05
N LEU A 43 2.26 -11.91 -10.25
CA LEU A 43 1.27 -10.86 -10.57
C LEU A 43 0.00 -10.99 -9.70
N ASN A 44 -0.58 -12.18 -9.59
CA ASN A 44 -1.77 -12.39 -8.76
C ASN A 44 -1.50 -12.08 -7.28
N LEU A 45 -0.34 -12.49 -6.74
CA LEU A 45 0.02 -12.20 -5.36
C LEU A 45 0.17 -10.70 -5.09
N GLN A 46 0.62 -9.91 -6.07
CA GLN A 46 0.66 -8.46 -5.93
C GLN A 46 -0.73 -7.84 -5.89
N THR A 47 -1.64 -8.30 -6.75
CA THR A 47 -3.05 -7.85 -6.73
C THR A 47 -3.70 -8.20 -5.39
N ASP A 48 -3.56 -9.45 -4.91
CA ASP A 48 -4.09 -9.87 -3.61
C ASP A 48 -3.50 -9.07 -2.44
N ALA A 49 -2.20 -8.77 -2.49
CA ALA A 49 -1.53 -7.96 -1.47
C ALA A 49 -2.10 -6.54 -1.42
N ARG A 50 -2.33 -5.89 -2.58
CA ARG A 50 -2.92 -4.54 -2.65
C ARG A 50 -4.36 -4.51 -2.14
N ILE A 51 -5.15 -5.52 -2.50
CA ILE A 51 -6.52 -5.65 -2.00
C ILE A 51 -6.51 -5.83 -0.48
N SER A 52 -5.59 -6.66 0.04
CA SER A 52 -5.43 -6.86 1.48
C SER A 52 -5.04 -5.58 2.22
N THR A 53 -4.10 -4.78 1.69
CA THR A 53 -3.71 -3.52 2.33
C THR A 53 -4.85 -2.50 2.34
N LEU A 54 -5.63 -2.41 1.25
CA LEU A 54 -6.81 -1.55 1.22
C LEU A 54 -7.90 -2.02 2.20
N ASN A 55 -8.09 -3.33 2.38
CA ASN A 55 -9.00 -3.85 3.40
C ASN A 55 -8.50 -3.54 4.82
N GLY A 56 -7.18 -3.61 5.05
CA GLY A 56 -6.56 -3.21 6.32
C GLY A 56 -6.81 -1.73 6.62
N LEU A 57 -6.60 -0.85 5.63
CA LEU A 57 -6.91 0.57 5.75
C LEU A 57 -8.40 0.81 6.04
N LYS A 58 -9.29 0.15 5.30
CA LYS A 58 -10.74 0.24 5.52
C LYS A 58 -11.11 -0.10 6.97
N GLY A 59 -10.62 -1.23 7.49
CA GLY A 59 -10.89 -1.64 8.87
C GLY A 59 -10.34 -0.64 9.89
N GLY A 60 -9.16 -0.08 9.65
CA GLY A 60 -8.58 0.97 10.50
C GLY A 60 -9.43 2.24 10.51
N MET A 61 -9.86 2.71 9.34
CA MET A 61 -10.70 3.90 9.22
C MET A 61 -12.10 3.71 9.83
N GLU A 62 -12.73 2.56 9.63
CA GLU A 62 -14.01 2.21 10.26
C GLU A 62 -13.88 2.19 11.79
N GLY A 63 -12.78 1.61 12.30
CA GLY A 63 -12.48 1.58 13.73
C GLY A 63 -12.29 2.98 14.32
N ALA A 64 -11.44 3.81 13.70
CA ALA A 64 -11.19 5.18 14.13
C ALA A 64 -12.47 6.03 14.09
N SER A 65 -13.26 5.89 13.03
CA SER A 65 -14.55 6.57 12.86
C SER A 65 -15.54 6.19 13.96
N ALA A 66 -15.63 4.91 14.33
CA ALA A 66 -16.52 4.45 15.41
C ALA A 66 -16.07 4.95 16.79
N MET A 67 -14.76 4.95 17.06
CA MET A 67 -14.20 5.48 18.31
C MET A 67 -14.46 6.98 18.46
N LEU A 68 -14.20 7.74 17.40
CA LEU A 68 -14.42 9.18 17.38
C LEU A 68 -15.90 9.52 17.56
N TYR A 69 -16.79 8.78 16.88
CA TYR A 69 -18.24 8.94 17.04
C TYR A 69 -18.70 8.70 18.49
N GLY A 70 -18.16 7.68 19.16
CA GLY A 70 -18.45 7.43 20.58
C GLY A 70 -18.08 8.64 21.46
N LYS A 71 -16.95 9.29 21.16
CA LYS A 71 -16.50 10.49 21.87
C LYS A 71 -17.35 11.72 21.55
N THR A 72 -17.62 11.99 20.28
CA THR A 72 -18.40 13.16 19.85
C THR A 72 -19.84 13.07 20.31
N SER A 73 -20.45 11.87 20.31
CA SER A 73 -21.80 11.65 20.86
C SER A 73 -21.87 11.89 22.36
N ALA A 74 -20.84 11.49 23.13
CA ALA A 74 -20.77 11.81 24.56
C ALA A 74 -20.66 13.33 24.83
N LEU A 75 -20.13 14.10 23.87
CA LEU A 75 -20.05 15.56 23.91
C LEU A 75 -21.28 16.26 23.29
N GLY A 76 -22.24 15.51 22.75
CA GLY A 76 -23.45 16.04 22.11
C GLY A 76 -23.20 16.67 20.73
N LEU A 77 -22.12 16.26 20.05
CA LEU A 77 -21.72 16.78 18.74
C LEU A 77 -22.21 15.91 17.57
N ASP A 78 -22.94 14.82 17.83
CA ASP A 78 -23.45 13.86 16.85
C ASP A 78 -24.47 14.45 15.85
N LYS A 79 -25.02 15.63 16.15
CA LYS A 79 -25.95 16.35 15.26
C LYS A 79 -25.38 17.64 14.68
N ALA A 80 -24.15 17.98 15.04
CA ALA A 80 -23.51 19.19 14.53
C ALA A 80 -23.08 18.97 13.08
N ALA A 81 -23.53 19.83 12.17
CA ALA A 81 -23.13 19.77 10.77
C ALA A 81 -21.61 19.91 10.58
N SER A 82 -20.95 20.64 11.49
CA SER A 82 -19.49 20.67 11.62
C SER A 82 -19.12 21.05 13.04
N ALA A 83 -18.11 20.40 13.60
CA ALA A 83 -17.51 20.72 14.89
C ALA A 83 -16.03 20.31 14.91
N SER A 84 -15.27 20.81 15.89
CA SER A 84 -13.92 20.33 16.18
C SER A 84 -13.91 19.64 17.55
N VAL A 85 -13.22 18.51 17.64
CA VAL A 85 -13.04 17.76 18.89
C VAL A 85 -11.54 17.57 19.16
N ASN A 86 -11.10 18.01 20.34
CA ASN A 86 -9.72 17.84 20.75
C ASN A 86 -9.47 16.40 21.21
N VAL A 87 -8.60 15.65 20.54
CA VAL A 87 -8.12 14.31 20.90
C VAL A 87 -6.63 14.40 21.18
N GLU A 88 -6.24 14.23 22.45
CA GLU A 88 -4.82 14.19 22.87
C GLU A 88 -3.97 15.41 22.45
N GLY A 89 -4.61 16.57 22.28
CA GLY A 89 -3.94 17.81 21.85
C GLY A 89 -4.14 18.15 20.38
N ASP A 90 -4.66 17.22 19.58
CA ASP A 90 -4.99 17.44 18.17
C ASP A 90 -6.47 17.79 18.00
N ASP A 91 -6.74 18.86 17.25
CA ASP A 91 -8.10 19.30 16.96
C ASP A 91 -8.60 18.63 15.68
N ILE A 92 -9.49 17.65 15.84
CA ILE A 92 -10.02 16.83 14.76
C ILE A 92 -11.35 17.40 14.28
N LEU A 93 -11.44 17.73 13.00
CA LEU A 93 -12.68 18.18 12.38
C LEU A 93 -13.65 17.01 12.21
N VAL A 94 -14.88 17.21 12.66
CA VAL A 94 -15.96 16.23 12.59
C VAL A 94 -17.21 16.82 11.94
N VAL A 95 -17.95 15.96 11.25
CA VAL A 95 -19.23 16.22 10.56
C VAL A 95 -20.23 15.18 11.05
N TYR A 96 -21.30 15.63 11.71
CA TYR A 96 -22.31 14.78 12.37
C TYR A 96 -21.69 13.71 13.30
N GLY A 97 -20.64 14.12 14.02
CA GLY A 97 -19.91 13.27 14.97
C GLY A 97 -18.89 12.31 14.36
N TYR A 98 -18.78 12.22 13.03
CA TYR A 98 -17.79 11.40 12.32
C TYR A 98 -16.64 12.24 11.78
N PRO A 99 -15.47 11.67 11.46
CA PRO A 99 -14.38 12.42 10.83
C PRO A 99 -14.83 13.16 9.56
N ALA A 100 -14.46 14.42 9.39
CA ALA A 100 -14.72 15.13 8.13
C ALA A 100 -13.94 14.47 6.98
N ALA A 101 -14.42 14.59 5.73
CA ALA A 101 -13.66 14.13 4.55
C ALA A 101 -12.49 15.07 4.18
N ILE A 102 -11.65 15.39 5.17
CA ILE A 102 -10.47 16.25 5.05
C ILE A 102 -9.27 15.50 5.60
N ASN A 103 -8.19 15.40 4.81
CA ASN A 103 -7.01 14.69 5.27
C ASN A 103 -6.30 15.45 6.39
N SER A 104 -5.91 16.72 6.16
CA SER A 104 -5.05 17.51 7.07
C SER A 104 -5.66 17.73 8.45
N ASP A 105 -6.98 17.86 8.52
CA ASP A 105 -7.69 18.30 9.72
C ASP A 105 -8.50 17.16 10.36
N ALA A 106 -8.47 15.95 9.77
CA ALA A 106 -9.15 14.80 10.35
C ALA A 106 -8.37 13.49 10.16
N TRP A 107 -8.31 12.99 8.93
CA TRP A 107 -7.82 11.63 8.70
C TRP A 107 -6.34 11.44 9.00
N SER A 108 -5.48 12.43 8.73
CA SER A 108 -4.04 12.35 9.05
C SER A 108 -3.75 12.23 10.55
N MET A 109 -4.70 12.63 11.40
CA MET A 109 -4.59 12.51 12.86
C MET A 109 -5.15 11.17 13.38
N LEU A 110 -5.90 10.44 12.54
CA LEU A 110 -6.66 9.25 12.93
C LEU A 110 -6.09 7.94 12.34
N ILE A 111 -5.34 8.00 11.24
CA ILE A 111 -4.79 6.83 10.55
C ILE A 111 -3.26 6.80 10.66
N GLU A 112 -2.68 5.62 10.44
CA GLU A 112 -1.23 5.42 10.55
C GLU A 112 -0.41 6.31 9.62
N SER A 113 0.84 6.57 10.04
CA SER A 113 1.76 7.46 9.35
C SER A 113 2.14 7.04 7.94
N THR A 114 1.99 5.75 7.62
CA THR A 114 2.18 5.16 6.30
C THR A 114 1.26 5.73 5.23
N PHE A 115 0.21 6.46 5.61
CA PHE A 115 -0.73 7.14 4.72
C PHE A 115 -0.53 8.67 4.66
N LEU A 116 0.47 9.21 5.37
CA LEU A 116 0.71 10.67 5.52
C LEU A 116 1.47 11.32 4.36
N ASP A 117 2.21 10.54 3.56
CA ASP A 117 2.94 11.04 2.39
C ASP A 117 2.09 11.05 1.12
N ALA A 118 0.79 11.23 1.29
CA ALA A 118 -0.14 11.26 0.18
C ALA A 118 -0.13 12.65 -0.47
N GLU A 119 0.57 12.73 -1.60
CA GLU A 119 0.62 13.91 -2.45
C GLU A 119 -0.67 14.01 -3.30
N TRP A 120 -1.17 15.22 -3.54
CA TRP A 120 -2.30 15.44 -4.44
C TRP A 120 -1.91 15.09 -5.89
N GLY A 121 -2.43 13.97 -6.42
CA GLY A 121 -2.25 13.57 -7.84
C GLY A 121 -1.59 12.19 -8.04
N VAL A 122 -0.96 12.00 -9.22
CA VAL A 122 -0.17 10.80 -9.56
C VAL A 122 1.32 11.14 -9.46
N GLY A 123 1.95 10.76 -8.35
CA GLY A 123 3.35 11.06 -8.01
C GLY A 123 4.23 9.81 -7.88
N ASN A 124 5.25 9.85 -7.00
CA ASN A 124 6.11 8.71 -6.63
C ASN A 124 5.91 8.27 -5.16
N ALA A 125 4.82 8.69 -4.50
CA ALA A 125 4.47 8.25 -3.16
C ALA A 125 3.98 6.78 -3.16
N ASP A 126 4.08 6.12 -2.01
CA ASP A 126 3.57 4.75 -1.83
C ASP A 126 2.03 4.72 -1.68
N TRP A 127 1.45 5.83 -1.22
CA TRP A 127 0.02 6.05 -1.05
C TRP A 127 -0.35 7.47 -1.48
N TYR A 128 -1.61 7.65 -1.91
CA TYR A 128 -2.17 8.91 -2.37
C TYR A 128 -3.54 9.10 -1.75
N PHE A 129 -3.89 10.34 -1.45
CA PHE A 129 -5.27 10.75 -1.18
C PHE A 129 -5.70 11.78 -2.22
N THR A 130 -6.97 11.72 -2.59
CA THR A 130 -7.58 12.73 -3.46
C THR A 130 -8.96 13.04 -2.94
N ASN A 131 -9.30 14.33 -2.82
CA ASN A 131 -10.69 14.74 -2.75
C ASN A 131 -11.17 14.97 -4.18
N SER A 132 -12.27 14.33 -4.57
CA SER A 132 -12.84 14.52 -5.91
C SER A 132 -13.25 15.98 -6.13
N ASN A 133 -13.73 16.65 -5.09
CA ASN A 133 -13.90 18.10 -4.98
C ASN A 133 -13.76 18.51 -3.51
N GLY A 134 -13.23 19.70 -3.19
CA GLY A 134 -13.04 20.13 -1.79
C GLY A 134 -14.33 20.30 -0.96
N THR A 135 -15.51 20.07 -1.53
CA THR A 135 -16.83 20.31 -0.92
C THR A 135 -17.81 19.15 -1.11
N ASP A 136 -17.41 18.02 -1.71
CA ASP A 136 -18.32 16.89 -1.96
C ASP A 136 -18.37 15.86 -0.82
N GLY A 137 -17.61 16.12 0.25
CA GLY A 137 -17.57 15.25 1.41
C GLY A 137 -16.94 13.89 1.12
N LYS A 138 -16.10 13.80 0.08
CA LYS A 138 -15.42 12.57 -0.32
C LYS A 138 -13.91 12.69 -0.23
N ILE A 139 -13.29 11.65 0.31
CA ILE A 139 -11.85 11.43 0.25
C ILE A 139 -11.58 10.00 -0.24
N ILE A 140 -10.62 9.88 -1.15
CA ILE A 140 -10.22 8.61 -1.72
C ILE A 140 -8.78 8.35 -1.32
N TYR A 141 -8.48 7.14 -0.84
CA TYR A 141 -7.13 6.64 -0.59
C TYR A 141 -6.78 5.55 -1.61
N ALA A 142 -5.59 5.63 -2.19
CA ALA A 142 -5.13 4.66 -3.18
C ALA A 142 -3.64 4.33 -2.99
N PRO A 143 -3.21 3.08 -3.20
CA PRO A 143 -1.80 2.71 -3.25
C PRO A 143 -1.13 3.18 -4.55
N ALA A 144 0.20 3.21 -4.58
CA ALA A 144 1.01 3.59 -5.74
C ALA A 144 0.84 2.77 -7.00
N SER A 145 0.19 1.61 -6.90
CA SER A 145 -0.20 0.86 -8.08
C SER A 145 -1.24 1.58 -8.94
N ARG A 146 -1.97 2.56 -8.38
CA ARG A 146 -2.87 3.43 -9.14
C ARG A 146 -2.04 4.41 -9.98
N LYS A 147 -1.70 4.02 -11.21
CA LYS A 147 -0.87 4.82 -12.12
C LYS A 147 -1.65 5.97 -12.75
N LYS A 148 -2.98 5.87 -12.79
CA LYS A 148 -3.88 6.87 -13.37
C LYS A 148 -5.12 7.05 -12.50
N ALA A 149 -5.69 8.26 -12.50
CA ALA A 149 -6.96 8.53 -11.83
C ALA A 149 -8.12 7.63 -12.31
N GLY A 150 -8.03 7.07 -13.52
CA GLY A 150 -9.03 6.12 -14.06
C GLY A 150 -8.88 4.68 -13.58
N ASP A 151 -7.85 4.33 -12.80
CA ASP A 151 -7.66 2.96 -12.32
C ASP A 151 -8.55 2.69 -11.10
N ASN A 152 -9.28 1.57 -11.14
CA ASN A 152 -10.26 1.13 -10.15
C ASN A 152 -9.61 0.37 -8.97
N CYS A 153 -8.61 0.98 -8.32
CA CYS A 153 -7.92 0.40 -7.16
C CYS A 153 -7.79 1.43 -6.03
N TYR A 154 -8.83 1.56 -5.21
CA TYR A 154 -8.89 2.58 -4.15
C TYR A 154 -9.96 2.29 -3.10
N LEU A 155 -9.85 2.97 -1.96
CA LEU A 155 -10.86 3.07 -0.92
C LEU A 155 -11.45 4.49 -0.93
N GLU A 156 -12.77 4.61 -1.03
CA GLU A 156 -13.50 5.87 -0.93
C GLU A 156 -14.19 5.96 0.44
N TYR A 157 -14.02 7.09 1.10
CA TYR A 157 -14.80 7.52 2.25
C TYR A 157 -15.76 8.64 1.83
N GLN A 158 -17.05 8.43 2.09
CA GLN A 158 -18.07 9.47 2.04
C GLN A 158 -18.44 9.85 3.47
N GLU A 159 -18.34 11.13 3.79
CA GLU A 159 -18.70 11.66 5.11
C GLU A 159 -20.20 11.52 5.42
N ALA A 160 -20.52 11.64 6.70
CA ALA A 160 -21.88 11.60 7.19
C ALA A 160 -22.69 12.82 6.72
N THR A 161 -24.00 12.66 6.62
CA THR A 161 -24.96 13.77 6.51
C THR A 161 -25.88 13.77 7.71
N GLU A 162 -26.78 14.76 7.80
CA GLU A 162 -27.78 14.83 8.88
C GLU A 162 -28.61 13.54 9.03
N THR A 163 -28.77 12.78 7.94
CA THR A 163 -29.64 11.60 7.91
C THR A 163 -28.92 10.30 7.57
N THR A 164 -27.64 10.36 7.19
CA THR A 164 -26.88 9.19 6.74
C THR A 164 -25.56 9.08 7.47
N THR A 165 -25.24 7.88 7.94
CA THR A 165 -23.91 7.54 8.45
C THR A 165 -22.88 7.55 7.31
N PRO A 166 -21.57 7.68 7.62
CA PRO A 166 -20.55 7.66 6.58
C PRO A 166 -20.46 6.28 5.91
N VAL A 167 -19.90 6.24 4.70
CA VAL A 167 -19.79 5.02 3.88
C VAL A 167 -18.34 4.81 3.44
N PHE A 168 -17.87 3.57 3.59
CA PHE A 168 -16.55 3.12 3.14
C PHE A 168 -16.68 2.15 1.96
N THR A 169 -16.35 2.61 0.76
CA THR A 169 -16.50 1.84 -0.48
C THR A 169 -15.14 1.43 -1.02
N LEU A 170 -14.92 0.12 -1.17
CA LEU A 170 -13.70 -0.41 -1.74
C LEU A 170 -13.91 -0.75 -3.22
N THR A 171 -13.03 -0.26 -4.09
CA THR A 171 -13.03 -0.55 -5.52
C THR A 171 -11.73 -1.28 -5.87
N THR A 172 -11.82 -2.51 -6.38
CA THR A 172 -10.65 -3.40 -6.60
C THR A 172 -10.45 -3.89 -8.04
N ASP A 173 -11.36 -3.59 -8.96
CA ASP A 173 -11.34 -4.13 -10.33
C ASP A 173 -10.10 -3.71 -11.15
N GLY A 174 -9.38 -2.67 -10.70
CA GLY A 174 -8.16 -2.16 -11.30
C GLY A 174 -6.89 -2.42 -10.47
N CYS A 175 -6.95 -3.25 -9.43
CA CYS A 175 -5.79 -3.71 -8.68
C CYS A 175 -5.07 -4.88 -9.40
#